data_AF-X0PTS9-F1
#
_entry.id   AF-X0PTS9-F1
#
_cell.length_a   1.000
_cell.length_b   1.000
_cell.length_c   1.000
_cell.angle_alpha   90.00
_cell.angle_beta   90.00
_cell.angle_gamma   90.00
#
_symmetry.space_group_name_H-M   'P 1'
#
loop_
_entity.id
_entity.type
_entity.pdbx_description
1 polymer ?
#
loop_
_entity_poly.entity_id
_entity_poly.type
_entity_poly.pdbx_seq_one_letter_code
_entity_poly.pdbx_strand_id
1 'polypeptide(L)'
;MGISSFHKQFRAVTAMSPIQYQKRIRLQEARLQLFKRPHDIAAVSHSVGYSSASQFSREYRREFGVAPSADALRMRQEGQATA
;
A
#
# COMPACT_ATOMS: atom_id res chain seq x y z
N MET A 1 7.07 -3.25 -29.42
CA MET A 1 7.33 -3.96 -28.13
C MET A 1 6.01 -4.55 -27.65
N GLY A 2 5.90 -5.88 -27.50
CA GLY A 2 4.66 -6.54 -27.08
C GLY A 2 4.52 -6.70 -25.56
N ILE A 3 3.29 -6.93 -25.07
CA ILE A 3 2.95 -7.05 -23.63
C ILE A 3 3.81 -8.12 -22.92
N SER A 4 4.04 -9.26 -23.56
CA SER A 4 4.86 -10.36 -23.00
C SER A 4 6.34 -9.99 -22.84
N SER A 5 6.88 -9.16 -23.74
CA SER A 5 8.27 -8.68 -23.65
C SER A 5 8.40 -7.64 -22.54
N PHE A 6 7.42 -6.75 -22.40
CA PHE A 6 7.36 -5.80 -21.28
C PHE A 6 7.31 -6.51 -19.93
N HIS A 7 6.42 -7.50 -19.75
CA HIS A 7 6.33 -8.25 -18.48
C HIS A 7 7.64 -8.94 -18.11
N LYS A 8 8.35 -9.54 -19.08
CA LYS A 8 9.65 -10.19 -18.85
C LYS A 8 10.70 -9.17 -18.42
N GLN A 9 10.84 -8.07 -19.15
CA GLN A 9 11.83 -7.04 -18.84
C GLN A 9 11.53 -6.34 -17.52
N PHE A 10 10.25 -6.02 -17.27
CA PHE A 10 9.81 -5.42 -16.03
C PHE A 10 10.14 -6.31 -14.83
N ARG A 11 9.89 -7.62 -14.94
CA ARG A 11 10.24 -8.58 -13.90
C ARG A 11 11.75 -8.74 -13.74
N ALA A 12 12.52 -8.70 -14.83
CA ALA A 12 13.98 -8.77 -14.75
C ALA A 12 14.57 -7.59 -13.95
N VAL A 13 13.97 -6.40 -14.04
CA VAL A 13 14.44 -5.20 -13.33
C VAL A 13 13.85 -5.08 -11.91
N THR A 14 12.58 -5.42 -11.73
CA THR A 14 11.85 -5.17 -10.46
C THR A 14 11.67 -6.41 -9.59
N ALA A 15 12.03 -7.59 -10.08
CA ALA A 15 11.70 -8.91 -9.53
C ALA A 15 10.19 -9.19 -9.37
N MET A 16 9.31 -8.28 -9.79
CA MET A 16 7.86 -8.36 -9.63
C MET A 16 7.16 -8.32 -10.98
N SER A 17 5.94 -8.86 -11.07
CA SER A 17 5.08 -8.55 -12.21
C SER A 17 4.59 -7.10 -12.13
N PRO A 18 4.26 -6.44 -13.25
CA PRO A 18 3.76 -5.06 -13.25
C PRO A 18 2.59 -4.82 -12.30
N ILE A 19 1.65 -5.76 -12.23
CA ILE A 19 0.48 -5.66 -11.35
C ILE A 19 0.85 -5.75 -9.87
N GLN A 20 1.82 -6.59 -9.51
CA GLN A 20 2.32 -6.69 -8.14
C GLN A 20 3.04 -5.40 -7.73
N TYR A 21 3.85 -4.85 -8.62
CA TYR A 21 4.53 -3.58 -8.37
C TYR A 21 3.54 -2.42 -8.21
N GLN A 22 2.53 -2.34 -9.07
CA GLN A 22 1.47 -1.34 -8.95
C GLN A 22 0.74 -1.44 -7.60
N LYS A 23 0.40 -2.65 -7.14
CA LYS A 23 -0.21 -2.86 -5.83
C LYS A 23 0.69 -2.38 -4.70
N ARG A 24 1.99 -2.72 -4.76
CA ARG A 24 2.96 -2.27 -3.76
C ARG A 24 3.03 -0.74 -3.70
N ILE A 25 3.14 -0.06 -4.85
CA ILE A 25 3.11 1.40 -4.92
C ILE A 25 1.84 1.98 -4.27
N ARG A 26 0.66 1.44 -4.61
CA ARG A 26 -0.64 1.88 -4.04
C ARG A 26 -0.71 1.71 -2.53
N LEU A 27 -0.23 0.58 -2.02
CA LEU A 27 -0.23 0.30 -0.58
C LEU A 27 0.76 1.19 0.19
N GLN A 28 1.91 1.53 -0.40
CA GLN A 28 2.86 2.50 0.17
C GLN A 28 2.25 3.91 0.22
N GLU A 29 1.58 4.35 -0.84
CA GLU A 29 0.87 5.64 -0.86
C GLU A 29 -0.24 5.67 0.21
N ALA A 30 -0.99 4.57 0.35
CA ALA A 30 -2.00 4.45 1.40
C ALA A 30 -1.40 4.64 2.79
N ARG A 31 -0.23 4.05 3.06
CA ARG A 31 0.48 4.17 4.33
C ARG A 31 0.87 5.63 4.63
N LEU A 32 1.32 6.37 3.62
CA LEU A 32 1.61 7.80 3.76
C LEU A 32 0.35 8.64 4.06
N GLN A 33 -0.78 8.30 3.43
CA GLN A 33 -2.05 8.97 3.71
C GLN A 33 -2.59 8.66 5.10
N LEU A 34 -2.48 7.39 5.54
CA LEU A 34 -2.88 6.95 6.88
C LEU A 34 -2.08 7.64 7.99
N PHE A 35 -0.81 7.94 7.75
CA PHE A 35 -0.02 8.74 8.67
C PHE A 35 -0.63 10.14 8.91
N LYS A 36 -1.13 10.78 7.84
CA LYS A 36 -1.76 12.11 7.91
C LYS A 36 -3.21 12.05 8.44
N ARG A 37 -3.94 10.97 8.13
CA ARG A 37 -5.38 10.79 8.42
C ARG A 37 -5.68 9.36 8.90
N PRO A 38 -5.35 9.02 10.17
CA PRO A 38 -5.39 7.63 10.65
C PRO A 38 -6.80 7.04 10.81
N HIS A 39 -7.84 7.90 10.89
CA HIS A 39 -9.21 7.47 11.19
C HIS A 39 -10.06 7.17 9.95
N ASP A 40 -9.54 7.37 8.74
CA ASP A 40 -10.33 7.28 7.51
C ASP A 40 -9.83 6.19 6.56
N ILE A 41 -9.83 4.94 7.05
CA ILE A 41 -9.38 3.77 6.28
C ILE A 41 -10.22 3.61 4.99
N ALA A 42 -11.52 3.89 5.07
CA ALA A 42 -12.43 3.78 3.94
C ALA A 42 -12.07 4.77 2.84
N ALA A 43 -11.94 6.07 3.15
CA ALA A 43 -11.57 7.06 2.14
C ALA A 43 -10.16 6.82 1.60
N VAL A 44 -9.19 6.43 2.44
CA VAL A 44 -7.84 6.11 1.97
C VAL A 44 -7.84 4.88 1.05
N SER A 45 -8.65 3.87 1.34
CA SER A 45 -8.77 2.72 0.44
C SER A 45 -9.33 3.10 -0.93
N HIS A 46 -10.32 4.01 -0.96
CA HIS A 46 -10.89 4.51 -2.21
C HIS A 46 -9.93 5.43 -2.97
N SER A 47 -9.19 6.31 -2.28
CA SER A 47 -8.25 7.23 -2.91
C SER A 47 -7.10 6.51 -3.62
N VAL A 48 -6.68 5.34 -3.13
CA VAL A 48 -5.63 4.51 -3.75
C VAL A 48 -6.18 3.44 -4.70
N GLY A 49 -7.48 3.49 -5.00
CA GLY A 49 -8.11 2.71 -6.07
C GLY A 49 -8.63 1.32 -5.67
N TYR A 50 -8.93 1.09 -4.39
CA TYR A 50 -9.67 -0.09 -3.95
C TYR A 50 -11.17 0.22 -3.90
N SER A 51 -11.99 -0.68 -4.44
CA SER A 51 -13.45 -0.60 -4.33
C SER A 51 -13.97 -1.14 -2.99
N SER A 52 -13.12 -1.83 -2.21
CA SER A 52 -13.50 -2.45 -0.94
C SER A 52 -12.42 -2.24 0.12
N ALA A 53 -12.79 -1.59 1.23
CA ALA A 53 -11.93 -1.40 2.40
C ALA A 53 -11.46 -2.74 3.02
N SER A 54 -12.29 -3.79 2.94
CA SER A 54 -11.94 -5.13 3.41
C SER A 54 -10.89 -5.79 2.52
N GLN A 55 -10.98 -5.63 1.20
CA GLN A 55 -9.94 -6.10 0.28
C GLN A 55 -8.62 -5.36 0.53
N PHE A 56 -8.68 -4.03 0.61
CA PHE A 56 -7.54 -3.19 0.94
C PHE A 56 -6.88 -3.65 2.24
N SER A 57 -7.64 -3.83 3.32
CA SER A 57 -7.09 -4.23 4.62
C SER A 57 -6.40 -5.59 4.60
N ARG A 58 -6.89 -6.54 3.80
CA ARG A 58 -6.24 -7.85 3.61
C ARG A 58 -4.93 -7.74 2.84
N GLU A 59 -4.91 -6.98 1.74
CA GLU A 59 -3.69 -6.78 0.95
C GLU A 59 -2.65 -5.94 1.71
N TYR A 60 -3.09 -4.90 2.44
CA TYR A 60 -2.25 -4.09 3.30
C TYR A 60 -1.56 -4.95 4.38
N ARG A 61 -2.33 -5.78 5.09
CA ARG A 61 -1.76 -6.68 6.11
C ARG A 61 -0.78 -7.67 5.51
N ARG A 62 -1.04 -8.16 4.29
CA ARG A 62 -0.12 -9.06 3.59
C ARG A 62 1.20 -8.38 3.23
N GLU A 63 1.18 -7.09 2.87
CA GLU A 63 2.38 -6.33 2.48
C GLU A 63 3.18 -5.83 3.70
N PHE A 64 2.50 -5.39 4.76
CA PHE A 64 3.13 -4.71 5.90
C PHE A 64 3.13 -5.52 7.21
N GLY A 65 2.48 -6.70 7.23
CA GLY A 65 2.38 -7.56 8.41
C GLY A 65 1.35 -7.11 9.46
N VAL A 66 0.81 -5.90 9.36
CA VAL A 66 -0.10 -5.30 10.35
C VAL A 66 -1.35 -4.70 9.71
N ALA A 67 -2.42 -4.55 10.48
CA ALA A 67 -3.64 -3.90 9.98
C ALA A 67 -3.39 -2.38 9.76
N PRO A 68 -4.04 -1.75 8.76
CA PRO A 68 -3.81 -0.34 8.43
C PRO A 68 -4.10 0.60 9.60
N SER A 69 -5.14 0.34 10.41
CA SER A 69 -5.45 1.12 11.61
C SER A 69 -4.37 1.02 12.70
N ALA A 70 -3.86 -0.20 12.94
CA ALA A 70 -2.80 -0.44 13.92
C ALA A 70 -1.47 0.18 13.48
N ASP A 71 -1.13 0.07 12.20
CA ASP A 71 0.08 0.68 11.63
C ASP A 71 0.02 2.21 11.72
N ALA A 72 -1.11 2.82 11.39
CA ALA A 72 -1.30 4.26 11.49
C ALA A 72 -1.14 4.79 12.93
N LEU A 73 -1.67 4.04 13.91
CA LEU A 73 -1.48 4.37 15.33
C LEU A 73 -0.01 4.26 15.75
N ARG A 74 0.67 3.16 15.38
CA ARG A 74 2.08 2.93 15.68
C ARG A 74 2.96 4.03 15.09
N MET A 75 2.74 4.40 13.82
CA MET A 75 3.52 5.44 13.13
C MET A 75 3.36 6.82 13.80
N ARG A 76 2.19 7.14 14.37
CA ARG A 76 2.00 8.38 15.13
C ARG A 76 2.75 8.36 16.47
N GLN A 77 2.74 7.24 17.17
CA GLN A 77 3.48 7.09 18.43
C GLN A 77 4.99 7.23 18.19
N GLU A 78 5.52 6.62 17.13
CA GLU A 78 6.93 6.73 16.72
C GLU A 78 7.30 8.16 16.29
N GLY A 79 6.45 8.83 15.52
CA GLY A 79 6.64 10.22 15.10
C GLY A 79 6.53 11.24 16.24
N GLN A 80 5.82 10.92 17.32
CA GLN A 80 5.75 11.75 18.53
C GLN A 80 6.93 11.53 19.48
N ALA A 81 7.56 10.35 19.46
CA ALA A 81 8.74 10.06 20.27
C ALA A 81 10.04 10.65 19.69
N THR A 82 10.02 11.09 18.43
CA THR A 82 11.16 11.68 17.72
C THR A 82 11.05 13.21 17.55
N ALA A 83 10.02 13.84 18.11
CA ALA A 83 9.79 15.29 18.13
C ALA A 83 9.94 15.84 19.55
#